data_AF-A0A3S3NDP8-F1
#
_entry.id   AF-A0A3S3NDP8-F1
#
_cell.length_a   1.000
_cell.length_b   1.000
_cell.length_c   1.000
_cell.angle_alpha   90.00
_cell.angle_beta   90.00
_cell.angle_gamma   90.00
#
_symmetry.space_group_name_H-M   'P 1'
#
loop_
_entity.id
_entity.type
_entity.pdbx_description
1 polymer ?
#
loop_
_entity_poly.entity_id
_entity_poly.type
_entity_poly.pdbx_seq_one_letter_code
_entity_poly.pdbx_strand_id
1 'polypeptide(L)' 'MFRGNETSMYDFSKFKHIVDVGGNDGTFLIEILQNTPAHVHGTVFDLPNVVIKADENIAKHNLSDRCKTIDATGTMRIV' A
#
# COMPACT_ATOMS: atom_id res chain seq x y z
N MET A 1 14.23 -3.46 4.88
CA MET A 1 14.07 -4.74 4.16
C MET A 1 13.43 -5.70 5.14
N PHE A 2 12.09 -5.81 5.10
CA PHE A 2 11.34 -6.77 5.92
C PHE A 2 11.69 -8.19 5.46
N ARG A 3 11.96 -9.09 6.39
CA ARG A 3 12.39 -10.46 6.11
C ARG A 3 11.22 -11.40 6.40
N GLY A 4 10.48 -11.77 5.36
CA GLY A 4 9.64 -12.96 5.28
C GLY A 4 8.52 -13.12 6.32
N ASN A 5 7.28 -13.13 5.82
CA ASN A 5 6.06 -13.59 6.50
C ASN A 5 5.43 -12.61 7.52
N GLU A 6 5.81 -11.33 7.55
CA GLU A 6 5.22 -10.36 8.50
C GLU A 6 3.72 -10.20 8.30
N THR A 7 3.25 -10.35 7.06
CA THR A 7 1.82 -10.30 6.71
C THR A 7 1.05 -11.56 7.10
N SER A 8 1.71 -12.68 7.40
CA SER A 8 1.04 -13.96 7.75
C SER A 8 0.42 -13.98 9.15
N MET A 9 0.83 -13.06 10.02
CA MET A 9 0.35 -12.98 11.41
C MET A 9 -1.04 -12.36 11.51
N TYR A 10 -1.58 -11.82 10.42
CA TYR A 10 -2.84 -11.11 10.40
C TYR A 10 -3.60 -11.34 9.09
N ASP A 11 -4.88 -11.70 9.18
CA ASP A 11 -5.75 -11.83 8.00
C ASP A 11 -6.21 -10.45 7.51
N PHE A 12 -5.54 -9.97 6.44
CA PHE A 12 -5.89 -8.73 5.74
C PHE A 12 -7.01 -8.91 4.70
N SER A 13 -7.38 -10.15 4.34
CA SER A 13 -8.36 -10.42 3.28
C SER A 13 -9.79 -9.96 3.61
N LYS A 14 -10.07 -9.78 4.90
CA LYS A 14 -11.35 -9.28 5.42
C LYS A 14 -11.63 -7.80 5.11
N PHE A 15 -10.61 -7.04 4.71
CA PHE A 15 -10.76 -5.61 4.41
C PHE A 15 -10.96 -5.38 2.91
N LYS A 16 -11.73 -4.34 2.57
CA LYS A 16 -11.85 -3.88 1.18
C LYS A 16 -10.74 -2.91 0.79
N HIS A 17 -10.31 -2.09 1.74
CA HIS A 17 -9.29 -1.06 1.51
C HIS A 17 -8.39 -0.92 2.73
N ILE A 18 -7.08 -0.87 2.51
CA ILE A 18 -6.06 -0.69 3.54
C ILE A 18 -5.29 0.61 3.24
N VAL A 19 -5.08 1.43 4.25
CA VAL A 19 -4.32 2.67 4.12
C VAL A 19 -3.03 2.53 4.94
N ASP A 20 -1.89 2.67 4.28
CA ASP A 20 -0.56 2.67 4.89
C ASP A 20 -0.07 4.11 5.05
N VAL A 21 -0.14 4.61 6.29
CA VAL A 21 0.24 5.99 6.64
C VAL A 21 1.71 6.01 7.02
N GLY A 22 2.53 6.77 6.28
CA GLY A 22 3.98 6.72 6.42
C GLY A 22 4.60 5.47 5.77
N GLY A 23 3.94 4.93 4.73
CA GLY A 23 4.30 3.66 4.08
C GLY A 23 5.58 3.67 3.25
N ASN A 24 6.33 4.78 3.21
CA ASN A 24 7.60 4.91 2.49
C ASN A 24 7.47 4.54 0.99
N ASP A 25 8.33 3.68 0.47
CA ASP A 25 8.29 3.16 -0.91
C ASP A 25 7.19 2.11 -1.16
N GLY A 26 6.24 1.96 -0.22
CA GLY A 26 5.07 1.08 -0.35
C GLY A 26 5.37 -0.41 -0.19
N THR A 27 6.61 -0.80 0.14
CA THR A 27 7.02 -2.22 0.21
C THR A 27 6.09 -3.06 1.09
N PHE A 28 5.68 -2.55 2.24
CA PHE A 28 4.81 -3.29 3.17
C PHE A 28 3.40 -3.48 2.62
N LEU A 29 2.76 -2.42 2.13
CA LEU A 29 1.44 -2.52 1.53
C LEU A 29 1.44 -3.38 0.25
N ILE A 30 2.51 -3.34 -0.55
CA ILE A 30 2.70 -4.23 -1.70
C ILE A 30 2.71 -5.70 -1.24
N GLU A 31 3.47 -6.05 -0.20
CA GLU A 31 3.52 -7.41 0.34
C GLU A 31 2.13 -7.87 0.80
N ILE A 32 1.35 -7.00 1.47
CA ILE A 32 -0.02 -7.29 1.86
C ILE A 32 -0.90 -7.56 0.63
N LEU A 33 -0.84 -6.71 -0.39
CA LEU A 33 -1.71 -6.81 -1.57
C LEU A 33 -1.40 -8.02 -2.46
N GLN A 34 -0.14 -8.47 -2.49
CA GLN A 34 0.26 -9.71 -3.18
C GLN A 34 -0.31 -10.96 -2.49
N ASN A 35 -0.51 -10.91 -1.17
CA ASN A 35 -1.02 -12.02 -0.38
C ASN A 35 -2.53 -11.91 -0.07
N THR A 36 -3.25 -11.01 -0.74
CA THR A 36 -4.69 -10.83 -0.56
C THR A 36 -5.46 -10.93 -1.88
N PRO A 37 -6.75 -11.34 -1.84
CA PRO A 37 -7.57 -11.47 -3.05
C PRO A 37 -7.80 -10.15 -3.77
N ALA A 38 -8.20 -10.24 -5.04
CA ALA A 38 -8.33 -9.09 -5.94
C ALA A 38 -9.27 -7.97 -5.45
N HIS A 39 -10.24 -8.27 -4.56
CA HIS A 39 -11.15 -7.26 -4.00
C HIS A 39 -10.50 -6.36 -2.94
N VAL A 40 -9.29 -6.66 -2.49
CA VAL A 40 -8.55 -5.85 -1.51
C VAL A 40 -7.74 -4.80 -2.25
N HIS A 41 -7.98 -3.53 -1.93
CA HIS A 41 -7.26 -2.37 -2.45
C HIS A 41 -6.42 -1.69 -1.36
N GLY A 42 -5.49 -0.85 -1.79
CA GLY A 42 -4.56 -0.15 -0.92
C GLY A 42 -4.32 1.31 -1.29
N THR A 43 -3.95 2.11 -0.30
CA THR A 43 -3.39 3.45 -0.51
C THR A 43 -2.16 3.68 0.37
N VAL A 44 -1.05 4.10 -0.24
CA VAL A 44 0.09 4.65 0.49
C VAL A 44 -0.11 6.15 0.66
N PHE A 45 -0.06 6.64 1.90
CA PHE A 45 -0.14 8.06 2.21
C PHE A 45 1.16 8.51 2.87
N ASP A 46 1.93 9.36 2.18
CA ASP A 46 3.25 9.81 2.63
C ASP A 46 3.61 11.17 2.01
N LEU A 47 4.80 11.71 2.32
CA LEU A 47 5.31 12.97 1.78
C LEU A 47 5.37 12.96 0.24
N PRO A 48 5.22 14.12 -0.43
CA PRO A 48 5.19 14.21 -1.89
C PRO A 48 6.36 13.54 -2.63
N ASN A 49 7.56 13.68 -2.09
CA ASN A 49 8.76 13.08 -2.67
C ASN A 49 8.90 11.57 -2.40
N VAL A 50 8.15 11.05 -1.43
CA VAL A 50 8.15 9.63 -1.04
C VAL A 50 7.16 8.86 -1.90
N VAL A 51 5.95 9.40 -2.10
CA VAL A 51 4.90 8.74 -2.90
C VAL A 51 5.30 8.49 -4.36
N ILE A 52 6.21 9.29 -4.93
CA ILE A 52 6.77 9.03 -6.28
C ILE A 52 7.47 7.67 -6.33
N LYS A 53 8.30 7.36 -5.32
CA LYS A 53 8.99 6.07 -5.24
C LYS A 53 8.02 4.93 -4.99
N ALA A 54 7.00 5.17 -4.16
CA ALA A 54 5.95 4.19 -3.92
C ALA A 54 5.17 3.86 -5.20
N ASP A 55 4.82 4.86 -6.00
CA ASP A 55 4.10 4.67 -7.26
C ASP A 55 4.91 3.85 -8.27
N GLU A 56 6.21 4.15 -8.41
CA GLU A 56 7.13 3.33 -9.21
C GLU A 56 7.20 1.88 -8.72
N ASN A 57 7.23 1.67 -7.40
CA ASN A 57 7.34 0.33 -6.82
C ASN A 57 6.03 -0.46 -6.98
N ILE A 58 4.89 0.19 -6.82
CA ILE A 58 3.55 -0.37 -7.08
C ILE A 58 3.45 -0.83 -8.54
N ALA A 59 3.89 0.01 -9.48
CA ALA A 59 3.89 -0.32 -10.91
C ALA A 59 4.81 -1.51 -11.23
N LYS A 60 6.03 -1.53 -10.65
CA LYS A 60 6.98 -2.66 -10.81
C LYS A 60 6.40 -4.00 -10.36
N HIS A 61 5.48 -3.99 -9.40
CA HIS A 61 4.80 -5.19 -8.88
C HIS A 61 3.44 -5.47 -9.53
N ASN A 62 3.07 -4.75 -10.59
CA ASN A 62 1.79 -4.87 -11.32
C ASN A 62 0.56 -4.68 -10.41
N LEU A 63 0.65 -3.76 -9.44
CA LEU A 63 -0.45 -3.48 -8.50
C LEU A 63 -1.15 -2.15 -8.75
N SER A 64 -0.86 -1.45 -9.86
CA SER A 64 -1.41 -0.11 -10.13
C SER A 64 -2.95 -0.05 -10.17
N ASP A 65 -3.64 -1.16 -10.45
CA ASP A 65 -5.11 -1.23 -10.42
C ASP A 65 -5.68 -1.39 -9.00
N ARG A 66 -4.85 -1.85 -8.06
CA ARG A 66 -5.26 -2.18 -6.68
C ARG A 66 -4.60 -1.32 -5.61
N CYS A 67 -3.51 -0.62 -5.92
CA CYS A 67 -2.81 0.25 -4.99
C CYS A 67 -2.60 1.64 -5.61
N LYS A 68 -2.91 2.68 -4.84
CA LYS A 68 -2.71 4.09 -5.23
C LYS A 68 -1.84 4.81 -4.21
N THR A 69 -1.35 5.98 -4.57
CA THR A 69 -0.66 6.87 -3.66
C THR A 69 -1.44 8.17 -3.46
N ILE A 70 -1.36 8.76 -2.28
CA ILE A 70 -1.88 10.09 -1.96
C ILE A 70 -0.76 10.84 -1.25
N ASP A 71 -0.39 12.02 -1.75
CA ASP A 71 0.60 12.85 -1.06
C ASP A 71 0.01 13.54 0.19
N ALA A 72 0.86 13.74 1.18
CA ALA A 72 0.49 14.30 2.47
C ALA A 72 0.46 15.84 2.52
N THR A 73 0.47 16.54 1.37
CA THR A 73 0.22 17.99 1.36
C THR A 73 -1.26 18.30 1.54
N GLY A 74 -2.13 17.34 1.20
CA GLY A 74 -3.58 17.42 1.38
C GLY A 74 -4.09 16.70 2.62
N THR A 75 -5.42 16.73 2.78
CA THR A 75 -6.12 15.90 3.76
C THR A 75 -6.61 14.63 3.08
N MET A 76 -6.34 13.48 3.68
CA MET A 76 -6.98 12.22 3.31
C MET A 76 -8.20 11.99 4.22
N ARG A 77 -9.35 11.69 3.63
CA ARG A 77 -10.57 11.32 4.37
C ARG A 77 -10.81 9.82 4.22
N ILE A 78 -10.94 9.14 5.35
CA ILE A 78 -11.30 7.73 5.45
C ILE A 78 -12.77 7.72 5.87
N VAL A 79 -13.68 7.65 4.89
CA VAL A 79 -15.14 7.58 5.10
C VAL A 79 -15.77 6.55 4.18
#